data_AF-A0A7C2V2V3-F1
#
_entry.id   AF-A0A7C2V2V3-F1
#
_cell.length_a   1.000
_cell.length_b   1.000
_cell.length_c   1.000
_cell.angle_alpha   90.00
_cell.angle_beta   90.00
_cell.angle_gamma   90.00
#
_symmetry.space_group_name_H-M   'P 1'
#
loop_
_entity.id
_entity.type
_entity.pdbx_description
1 polymer ?
#
loop_
_entity_poly.entity_id
_entity_poly.type
_entity_poly.pdbx_seq_one_letter_code
_entity_poly.pdbx_strand_id
1 'polypeptide(L)'
;MCTSKVVFKNDCIGACEKGADVEVQRAVCHTDEERYRSLSLEELKEEVKKLRMMAINTATKLHDLAEEGLPEKWEEIPKVAEEAYRVHRSYYTAKRILEERTKS
;
A
#
# COMPACT_ATOMS: atom_id res chain seq x y z
N MET A 1 -12.35 28.12 2.23
CA MET A 1 -12.82 27.13 3.22
C MET A 1 -11.93 25.90 3.10
N CYS A 2 -11.58 25.22 4.20
CA CYS A 2 -10.66 24.08 4.15
C CYS A 2 -11.38 22.79 3.72
N THR A 3 -11.18 22.37 2.47
CA THR A 3 -11.67 21.09 1.93
C THR A 3 -10.68 19.96 2.22
N SER A 4 -10.47 19.66 3.51
CA SER A 4 -9.37 18.80 3.97
C SER A 4 -9.74 17.31 4.04
N LYS A 5 -8.88 16.46 3.44
CA LYS A 5 -8.63 15.05 3.80
C LYS A 5 -7.19 14.96 4.37
N VAL A 6 -6.86 14.03 5.27
CA VAL A 6 -5.50 13.93 5.85
C VAL A 6 -4.96 12.54 6.28
N VAL A 7 -5.15 12.00 7.50
CA VAL A 7 -4.45 10.79 8.08
C VAL A 7 -5.27 10.15 9.24
N PHE A 8 -5.40 8.82 9.31
CA PHE A 8 -5.87 8.01 10.47
C PHE A 8 -5.55 6.51 10.28
N LYS A 9 -4.87 5.86 11.25
CA LYS A 9 -4.48 4.43 11.23
C LYS A 9 -3.94 3.93 9.88
N ASN A 10 -2.78 4.44 9.46
CA ASN A 10 -2.06 4.09 8.22
C ASN A 10 -2.79 4.42 6.89
N ASP A 11 -4.08 4.76 6.93
CA ASP A 11 -4.85 5.42 5.85
C ASP A 11 -5.26 6.86 6.28
N CYS A 12 -6.32 7.49 5.71
CA CYS A 12 -6.51 8.96 5.69
C CYS A 12 -7.98 9.46 5.58
N ILE A 13 -8.52 10.49 6.28
CA ILE A 13 -8.37 11.06 7.66
C ILE A 13 -8.51 12.62 7.62
N GLY A 14 -8.10 13.53 8.54
CA GLY A 14 -7.21 13.61 9.72
C GLY A 14 -6.92 15.09 10.16
N ALA A 15 -5.68 15.48 10.49
CA ALA A 15 -5.28 16.76 11.14
C ALA A 15 -4.93 18.02 10.29
N CYS A 16 -5.49 19.17 10.71
CA CYS A 16 -4.94 20.53 10.56
C CYS A 16 -5.24 21.32 11.86
N GLU A 17 -4.23 21.74 12.61
CA GLU A 17 -4.38 22.67 13.76
C GLU A 17 -3.59 23.97 13.52
N LYS A 18 -3.95 25.03 14.23
CA LYS A 18 -3.35 26.37 14.06
C LYS A 18 -2.36 26.67 15.19
N GLY A 19 -1.18 27.17 14.84
CA GLY A 19 -0.36 27.96 15.78
C GLY A 19 0.78 27.24 16.48
N ALA A 20 1.42 26.26 15.82
CA ALA A 20 2.77 25.80 16.15
C ALA A 20 3.62 25.76 14.88
N ASP A 21 4.94 25.84 15.02
CA ASP A 21 5.85 26.25 13.95
C ASP A 21 5.90 25.29 12.74
N VAL A 22 5.84 25.88 11.55
CA VAL A 22 5.27 25.24 10.35
C VAL A 22 6.28 24.42 9.53
N GLU A 23 7.57 24.51 9.82
CA GLU A 23 8.62 24.01 8.92
C GLU A 23 8.87 22.49 9.01
N VAL A 24 8.51 21.83 10.13
CA VAL A 24 8.80 20.39 10.34
C VAL A 24 7.66 19.63 11.04
N GLN A 25 6.50 19.46 10.39
CA GLN A 25 5.60 18.34 10.74
C GLN A 25 4.49 17.89 9.77
N ARG A 26 4.65 18.01 8.44
CA ARG A 26 3.79 17.22 7.53
C ARG A 26 4.41 16.84 6.18
N ALA A 27 5.15 15.73 6.17
CA ALA A 27 5.55 15.06 4.94
C ALA A 27 4.32 14.75 4.07
N VAL A 28 4.39 15.08 2.77
CA VAL A 28 3.24 14.97 1.86
C VAL A 28 2.82 13.51 1.71
N CYS A 29 1.60 13.20 2.13
CA CYS A 29 0.98 11.88 2.06
C CYS A 29 0.61 11.55 0.61
N HIS A 30 1.60 11.20 -0.20
CA HIS A 30 1.39 10.69 -1.56
C HIS A 30 0.61 9.37 -1.49
N THR A 31 -0.43 9.24 -2.30
CA THR A 31 -1.04 7.93 -2.57
C THR A 31 -0.04 6.97 -3.20
N ASP A 32 -0.30 5.67 -3.12
CA ASP A 32 0.47 4.66 -3.85
C ASP A 32 0.59 5.01 -5.35
N GLU A 33 -0.48 5.57 -5.94
CA GLU A 33 -0.49 6.00 -7.34
C GLU A 33 0.48 7.14 -7.62
N GLU A 34 0.47 8.20 -6.81
CA GLU A 34 1.38 9.34 -6.97
C GLU A 34 2.84 8.90 -6.77
N ARG A 35 3.10 8.01 -5.81
CA ARG A 35 4.42 7.39 -5.62
C ARG A 35 4.85 6.57 -6.85
N TYR A 36 4.00 5.71 -7.41
CA TYR A 36 4.38 4.89 -8.58
C TYR A 36 4.46 5.70 -9.88
N ARG A 37 3.73 6.83 -9.99
CA ARG A 37 3.85 7.75 -11.13
C ARG A 37 5.13 8.59 -11.08
N SER A 38 5.69 8.88 -9.89
CA SER A 38 6.93 9.66 -9.76
C SER A 38 8.22 8.88 -10.05
N LEU A 39 8.20 7.55 -9.99
CA LEU A 39 9.34 6.68 -10.33
C LEU A 39 9.72 6.77 -11.83
N SER A 40 10.97 6.47 -12.17
CA SER A 40 11.36 6.15 -13.55
C SER A 40 10.73 4.83 -14.03
N LEU A 41 10.81 4.56 -15.33
CA LEU A 41 10.19 3.37 -15.92
C LEU A 41 10.91 2.07 -15.51
N GLU A 42 12.22 2.11 -15.24
CA GLU A 42 12.97 0.95 -14.74
C GLU A 42 12.73 0.71 -13.24
N GLU A 43 12.77 1.74 -12.39
CA GLU A 43 12.40 1.61 -10.97
C GLU A 43 10.97 1.07 -10.80
N LEU A 44 10.04 1.49 -11.66
CA LEU A 44 8.67 0.99 -11.65
C LEU A 44 8.59 -0.49 -12.07
N LYS A 45 9.39 -0.95 -13.04
CA LYS A 45 9.50 -2.40 -13.36
C LYS A 45 10.04 -3.20 -12.17
N GLU A 46 11.06 -2.69 -11.48
CA GLU A 46 11.66 -3.35 -10.32
C GLU A 46 10.72 -3.41 -9.12
N GLU A 47 10.04 -2.31 -8.78
CA GLU A 47 9.05 -2.28 -7.70
C GLU A 47 7.83 -3.17 -8.06
N VAL A 48 7.37 -3.21 -9.31
CA VAL A 48 6.34 -4.17 -9.76
C VAL A 48 6.80 -5.62 -9.62
N LYS A 49 8.05 -5.95 -9.96
CA LYS A 49 8.64 -7.29 -9.80
C LYS A 49 8.70 -7.69 -8.31
N LYS A 50 9.17 -6.78 -7.45
CA LYS A 50 9.23 -6.96 -5.99
C LYS A 50 7.85 -7.13 -5.36
N LEU A 51 6.90 -6.27 -5.71
CA LEU A 51 5.50 -6.36 -5.28
C LEU A 51 4.84 -7.66 -5.74
N ARG A 52 5.15 -8.16 -6.94
CA ARG A 52 4.69 -9.48 -7.41
C ARG A 52 5.20 -10.63 -6.53
N MET A 53 6.48 -10.60 -6.16
CA MET A 53 7.05 -11.62 -5.26
C MET A 53 6.41 -11.55 -3.86
N MET A 54 6.23 -10.34 -3.32
CA MET A 54 5.53 -10.15 -2.05
C MET A 54 4.08 -10.63 -2.12
N ALA A 55 3.35 -10.35 -3.21
CA ALA A 55 1.96 -10.77 -3.40
C ALA A 55 1.84 -12.31 -3.35
N ILE A 56 2.69 -13.03 -4.09
CA ILE A 56 2.77 -14.50 -4.06
C ILE A 56 3.02 -14.99 -2.63
N ASN A 57 4.03 -14.46 -1.94
CA ASN A 57 4.35 -14.87 -0.57
C ASN A 57 3.17 -14.63 0.41
N THR A 58 2.45 -13.52 0.27
CA THR A 58 1.27 -13.24 1.11
C THR A 58 0.06 -14.12 0.76
N ALA A 59 -0.09 -14.53 -0.50
CA ALA A 59 -1.14 -15.45 -0.92
C ALA A 59 -0.90 -16.86 -0.36
N THR A 60 0.33 -17.38 -0.46
CA THR A 60 0.74 -18.64 0.18
C THR A 60 0.55 -18.58 1.71
N LYS A 61 1.03 -17.53 2.37
CA LYS A 61 0.84 -17.34 3.81
C LYS A 61 -0.64 -17.34 4.25
N LEU A 62 -1.55 -16.78 3.43
CA LEU A 62 -2.99 -16.78 3.70
C LEU A 62 -3.64 -18.14 3.44
N HIS A 63 -3.17 -18.86 2.42
CA HIS A 63 -3.55 -20.23 2.10
C HIS A 63 -3.17 -21.20 3.24
N ASP A 64 -1.90 -21.21 3.64
CA ASP A 64 -1.38 -22.12 4.66
C ASP A 64 -2.02 -21.87 6.04
N LEU A 65 -2.35 -20.60 6.35
CA LEU A 65 -3.12 -20.23 7.53
C LEU A 65 -4.55 -20.80 7.50
N ALA A 66 -5.16 -20.93 6.33
CA ALA A 66 -6.52 -21.43 6.16
C ALA A 66 -6.60 -22.97 6.09
N GLU A 67 -5.60 -23.64 5.51
CA GLU A 67 -5.54 -25.10 5.41
C GLU A 67 -4.99 -25.77 6.68
N GLU A 68 -3.83 -25.31 7.20
CA GLU A 68 -3.16 -25.94 8.34
C GLU A 68 -3.30 -25.14 9.65
N GLY A 69 -3.54 -23.83 9.56
CA GLY A 69 -3.48 -22.93 10.72
C GLY A 69 -4.70 -22.96 11.65
N LEU A 70 -5.83 -23.53 11.24
CA LEU A 70 -7.09 -23.48 12.00
C LEU A 70 -7.41 -24.82 12.69
N PRO A 71 -7.96 -24.81 13.92
CA PRO A 71 -8.49 -23.65 14.65
C PRO A 71 -7.44 -22.84 15.44
N GLU A 72 -6.19 -23.31 15.57
CA GLU A 72 -5.24 -22.78 16.56
C GLU A 72 -4.85 -21.31 16.36
N LYS A 73 -4.64 -20.87 15.11
CA LYS A 73 -4.12 -19.54 14.74
C LYS A 73 -5.20 -18.58 14.23
N TRP A 74 -6.45 -18.78 14.63
CA TRP A 74 -7.59 -17.97 14.16
C TRP A 74 -7.41 -16.45 14.38
N GLU A 75 -6.68 -16.05 15.42
CA GLU A 75 -6.37 -14.64 15.71
C GLU A 75 -5.44 -13.98 14.66
N GLU A 76 -4.69 -14.77 13.88
CA GLU A 76 -3.84 -14.22 12.80
C GLU A 76 -4.62 -13.87 11.53
N ILE A 77 -5.84 -14.40 11.33
CA ILE A 77 -6.63 -14.23 10.09
C ILE A 77 -6.76 -12.75 9.69
N PRO A 78 -7.17 -11.81 10.56
CA PRO A 78 -7.34 -10.41 10.15
C PRO A 78 -6.03 -9.75 9.73
N LYS A 79 -4.92 -10.11 10.38
CA LYS A 79 -3.58 -9.56 10.13
C LYS A 79 -3.01 -10.06 8.81
N VAL A 80 -3.16 -11.35 8.51
CA VAL A 80 -2.64 -11.96 7.27
C VAL A 80 -3.52 -11.59 6.07
N ALA A 81 -4.85 -11.50 6.25
CA ALA A 81 -5.76 -11.01 5.23
C ALA A 81 -5.49 -9.54 4.86
N GLU A 82 -5.28 -8.66 5.85
CA GLU A 82 -4.92 -7.25 5.63
C GLU A 82 -3.55 -7.11 4.93
N GLU A 83 -2.55 -7.88 5.36
CA GLU A 83 -1.23 -7.91 4.72
C GLU A 83 -1.31 -8.32 3.24
N ALA A 84 -2.06 -9.39 2.95
CA ALA A 84 -2.29 -9.86 1.59
C ALA A 84 -3.06 -8.85 0.75
N TYR A 85 -4.16 -8.29 1.28
CA TYR A 85 -4.99 -7.28 0.60
C TYR A 85 -4.15 -6.07 0.19
N ARG A 86 -3.41 -5.48 1.14
CA ARG A 86 -2.58 -4.29 0.89
C ARG A 86 -1.51 -4.55 -0.15
N VAL A 87 -0.78 -5.67 -0.06
CA VAL A 87 0.29 -6.00 -1.01
C VAL A 87 -0.27 -6.24 -2.42
N HIS A 88 -1.40 -6.93 -2.56
CA HIS A 88 -2.06 -7.10 -3.86
C HIS A 88 -2.56 -5.77 -4.42
N ARG A 89 -3.18 -4.91 -3.60
CA ARG A 89 -3.62 -3.55 -3.98
C ARG A 89 -2.45 -2.71 -4.51
N SER A 90 -1.32 -2.69 -3.80
CA SER A 90 -0.09 -2.02 -4.24
C SER A 90 0.45 -2.61 -5.55
N TYR A 91 0.54 -3.93 -5.68
CA TYR A 91 0.99 -4.63 -6.90
C TYR A 91 0.16 -4.29 -8.13
N TYR A 92 -1.17 -4.43 -8.06
CA TYR A 92 -2.04 -4.14 -9.20
C TYR A 92 -2.03 -2.66 -9.57
N THR A 93 -1.92 -1.76 -8.59
CA THR A 93 -1.78 -0.32 -8.82
C THR A 93 -0.49 0.02 -9.56
N ALA A 94 0.66 -0.46 -9.08
CA ALA A 94 1.96 -0.26 -9.74
C ALA A 94 1.98 -0.88 -11.15
N LYS A 95 1.42 -2.09 -11.30
CA LYS A 95 1.30 -2.78 -12.59
C LYS A 95 0.45 -2.00 -13.60
N ARG A 96 -0.69 -1.45 -13.18
CA ARG A 96 -1.55 -0.61 -14.06
C ARG A 96 -0.77 0.60 -14.57
N ILE A 97 -0.07 1.30 -13.69
CA ILE A 97 0.71 2.50 -14.05
C ILE A 97 1.88 2.15 -14.98
N LEU A 98 2.52 0.99 -14.79
CA LEU A 98 3.53 0.48 -15.71
C LEU A 98 2.93 0.20 -17.09
N GLU A 99 1.81 -0.51 -17.15
CA GLU A 99 1.11 -0.81 -18.40
C GLU A 99 0.65 0.47 -19.15
N GLU A 100 0.17 1.48 -18.43
CA GLU A 100 -0.16 2.80 -19.02
C GLU A 100 1.08 3.46 -19.66
N ARG A 101 2.23 3.44 -18.96
CA ARG A 101 3.47 4.09 -19.41
C ARG A 101 4.23 3.31 -20.50
N THR A 102 3.88 2.06 -20.75
CA THR A 102 4.48 1.22 -21.82
C THR A 102 3.59 1.05 -23.05
N LYS A 103 2.39 1.65 -23.07
CA LYS A 103 1.44 1.63 -24.20
C LYS A 103 1.38 2.97 -24.94
N SER A 104 2.31 3.88 -24.65
CA SER A 104 2.49 5.21 -25.25
C SER A 104 3.88 5.35 -25.87
#